data_AF-A0A257W9X9-F1
#
_entry.id   AF-A0A257W9X9-F1
#
_cell.length_a   1.000
_cell.length_b   1.000
_cell.length_c   1.000
_cell.angle_alpha   90.00
_cell.angle_beta   90.00
_cell.angle_gamma   90.00
#
_symmetry.space_group_name_H-M   'P 1'
#
loop_
_entity.id
_entity.type
_entity.pdbx_description
1 polymer ?
#
loop_
_entity_poly.entity_id
_entity_poly.type
_entity_poly.pdbx_seq_one_letter_code
_entity_poly.pdbx_strand_id
1 'polypeptide(L)'
;MRIAISLLAGWSLLASCNDQGNGGGNTPDPQKPDITRAMSYSIIKEYPHDTAFFTQGLVFHKGDFYEGTGERGHSRLMKVELESGKVLKRVDLEAEYFGEGIATWGDSLFQLTWEEHKVFVYDI
;
A
#
# COMPACT_ATOMS: atom_id res chain seq x y z
N MET A 1 67.53 -3.47 14.65
CA MET A 1 68.17 -4.76 14.29
C MET A 1 67.19 -5.55 13.43
N ARG A 2 67.74 -6.31 12.48
CA ARG A 2 67.14 -6.95 11.30
C ARG A 2 66.00 -7.95 11.60
N ILE A 3 64.92 -7.89 10.82
CA ILE A 3 64.44 -8.88 9.80
C ILE A 3 63.73 -10.12 10.38
N ALA A 4 62.47 -10.34 10.00
CA ALA A 4 62.00 -11.57 9.32
C ALA A 4 60.53 -11.47 8.90
N ILE A 5 60.32 -11.66 7.59
CA ILE A 5 59.04 -11.93 6.93
C ILE A 5 58.69 -13.40 7.16
N SER A 6 57.42 -13.72 7.38
CA SER A 6 56.90 -15.08 7.17
C SER A 6 55.48 -15.01 6.62
N LEU A 7 55.43 -15.13 5.29
CA LEU A 7 54.24 -15.45 4.52
C LEU A 7 53.76 -16.85 4.94
N LEU A 8 52.54 -16.94 5.45
CA LEU A 8 51.79 -18.19 5.50
C LEU A 8 50.65 -18.10 4.50
N ALA A 9 50.85 -18.81 3.40
CA ALA A 9 49.88 -19.04 2.34
C ALA A 9 48.70 -19.83 2.90
N GLY A 10 47.54 -19.18 3.01
CA GLY A 10 46.25 -19.83 3.18
C GLY A 10 45.57 -19.94 1.81
N TRP A 11 45.84 -21.04 1.11
CA TRP A 11 45.21 -21.37 -0.17
C TRP A 11 43.80 -21.87 0.11
N SER A 12 42.84 -20.95 0.23
CA SER A 12 41.42 -21.29 0.25
C SER A 12 40.97 -21.48 -1.18
N LEU A 13 40.65 -22.72 -1.55
CA LEU A 13 40.08 -23.10 -2.84
C LEU A 13 38.89 -22.19 -3.18
N LEU A 14 39.06 -21.36 -4.20
CA LEU A 14 37.93 -20.79 -4.93
C LEU A 14 37.28 -21.95 -5.69
N ALA A 15 36.12 -22.40 -5.23
CA ALA A 15 35.24 -23.21 -6.05
C ALA A 15 34.75 -22.31 -7.21
N SER A 16 35.46 -22.38 -8.33
CA SER A 16 35.05 -21.83 -9.61
C SER A 16 33.93 -22.70 -10.15
N CYS A 17 32.70 -22.18 -10.22
CA CYS A 17 31.66 -22.77 -11.06
C CYS A 17 32.03 -22.51 -12.52
N ASN A 18 32.45 -23.57 -13.20
CA ASN A 18 32.76 -23.59 -14.62
C ASN A 18 31.45 -23.48 -15.40
N ASP A 19 31.11 -22.29 -15.90
CA ASP A 19 30.04 -22.13 -16.89
C ASP A 19 30.60 -22.43 -18.28
N GLN A 20 30.48 -23.69 -18.69
CA GLN A 20 30.78 -24.15 -20.04
C GLN A 20 29.51 -24.76 -20.61
N GLY A 21 28.75 -23.93 -21.31
CA GLY A 21 27.90 -24.35 -22.41
C GLY A 21 26.40 -24.18 -22.18
N ASN A 22 25.86 -23.11 -22.73
CA ASN A 22 25.10 -23.14 -24.00
C ASN A 22 23.98 -22.08 -23.95
N GLY A 23 23.76 -21.40 -25.07
CA GLY A 23 23.03 -20.14 -25.17
C GLY A 23 21.72 -20.07 -24.39
N GLY A 24 21.63 -19.08 -23.50
CA GLY A 24 20.39 -18.64 -22.87
C GLY A 24 19.48 -18.00 -23.91
N GLY A 25 18.78 -18.85 -24.67
CA GLY A 25 17.61 -18.42 -25.42
C GLY A 25 16.58 -17.88 -24.44
N ASN A 26 16.02 -16.72 -24.75
CA ASN A 26 14.74 -16.29 -24.20
C ASN A 26 13.65 -17.23 -24.73
N THR A 27 13.59 -18.46 -24.22
CA THR A 27 12.45 -19.34 -24.38
C THR A 27 11.57 -19.14 -23.14
N PRO A 28 10.35 -18.58 -23.29
CA PRO A 28 9.36 -18.59 -22.23
C PRO A 28 9.20 -20.03 -21.74
N ASP A 29 9.33 -20.26 -20.44
CA ASP A 29 9.13 -21.57 -19.82
C ASP A 29 7.72 -22.08 -20.18
N PRO A 30 7.62 -23.09 -21.07
CA PRO A 30 6.36 -23.48 -21.66
C PRO A 30 5.71 -24.52 -20.77
N GLN A 31 5.35 -24.19 -19.52
CA GLN A 31 4.37 -24.89 -18.67
C GLN A 31 4.45 -24.43 -17.19
N LYS A 32 4.20 -23.15 -16.90
CA LYS A 32 3.60 -22.81 -15.61
C LYS A 32 2.11 -22.56 -15.84
N PRO A 33 1.20 -23.48 -15.43
CA PRO A 33 -0.23 -23.21 -15.56
C PRO A 33 -0.56 -21.94 -14.78
N ASP A 34 -1.17 -20.97 -15.48
CA ASP A 34 -1.75 -19.81 -14.83
C ASP A 34 -3.00 -20.26 -14.09
N ILE A 35 -2.83 -20.55 -12.80
CA ILE A 35 -3.91 -20.91 -11.88
C ILE A 35 -4.71 -19.68 -11.42
N THR A 36 -4.35 -18.48 -11.89
CA THR A 36 -5.03 -17.24 -11.54
C THR A 36 -6.24 -17.06 -12.43
N ARG A 37 -7.44 -17.11 -11.84
CA ARG A 37 -8.67 -16.78 -12.55
C ARG A 37 -8.78 -15.27 -12.71
N ALA A 38 -8.71 -14.77 -13.94
CA ALA A 38 -9.05 -13.38 -14.23
C ALA A 38 -10.52 -13.10 -13.90
N MET A 39 -10.78 -12.00 -13.18
CA MET A 39 -12.13 -11.46 -12.95
C MET A 39 -12.40 -10.33 -13.94
N SER A 40 -13.55 -10.35 -14.59
CA SER A 40 -14.05 -9.21 -15.37
C SER A 40 -14.93 -8.31 -14.49
N TYR A 41 -15.13 -7.08 -14.93
CA TYR A 41 -16.05 -6.13 -14.32
C TYR A 41 -16.86 -5.40 -15.41
N SER A 42 -18.00 -4.83 -15.02
CA SER A 42 -18.79 -3.91 -15.85
C SER A 42 -19.13 -2.69 -15.03
N ILE A 43 -19.03 -1.51 -15.64
CA ILE A 43 -19.44 -0.26 -14.99
C ILE A 43 -20.97 -0.21 -14.98
N ILE A 44 -21.57 -0.29 -13.79
CA ILE A 44 -23.02 -0.20 -13.62
C ILE A 44 -23.49 1.24 -13.42
N LYS A 45 -22.64 2.09 -12.82
CA LYS A 45 -22.88 3.49 -12.52
C LYS A 45 -21.56 4.18 -12.20
N GLU A 46 -21.48 5.45 -12.56
CA GLU A 46 -20.38 6.35 -12.21
C GLU A 46 -20.91 7.47 -11.32
N TYR A 47 -20.08 7.91 -10.38
CA TYR A 47 -20.39 8.95 -9.42
C TYR A 47 -19.27 9.99 -9.39
N PRO A 48 -19.58 11.29 -9.16
CA PRO A 48 -18.55 12.30 -9.01
C PRO A 48 -17.65 12.02 -7.80
N HIS A 49 -16.35 12.21 -7.96
CA HIS A 49 -15.37 12.18 -6.88
C HIS A 49 -14.48 13.41 -6.98
N ASP A 50 -14.16 14.04 -5.85
CA ASP A 50 -13.28 15.19 -5.82
C ASP A 50 -11.83 14.72 -5.96
N THR A 51 -11.23 15.03 -7.11
CA THR A 51 -9.86 14.63 -7.45
C THR A 51 -8.79 15.27 -6.55
N ALA A 52 -9.14 16.27 -5.74
CA ALA A 52 -8.24 16.83 -4.74
C ALA A 52 -8.12 15.94 -3.48
N PHE A 53 -9.00 14.96 -3.29
CA PHE A 53 -8.97 14.09 -2.12
C PHE A 53 -8.15 12.82 -2.43
N PHE A 54 -6.97 12.73 -1.82
CA PHE A 54 -6.14 11.53 -1.91
C PHE A 54 -6.72 10.44 -0.99
N THR A 55 -7.63 9.62 -1.53
CA THR A 55 -8.32 8.54 -0.83
C THR A 55 -7.34 7.53 -0.24
N GLN A 56 -7.39 7.29 1.07
CA GLN A 56 -6.66 6.21 1.76
C GLN A 56 -7.58 5.20 2.43
N GLY A 57 -8.85 5.55 2.63
CA GLY A 57 -9.85 4.62 3.12
C GLY A 57 -11.24 4.96 2.62
N LEU A 58 -12.04 3.94 2.35
CA LEU A 58 -13.37 4.07 1.77
C LEU A 58 -14.33 3.06 2.38
N VAL A 59 -15.44 3.51 2.94
CA VAL A 59 -16.44 2.65 3.58
C VAL A 59 -17.85 3.07 3.19
N PHE A 60 -18.68 2.10 2.82
CA PHE A 60 -20.12 2.25 2.75
C PHE A 60 -20.76 1.55 3.95
N HIS A 61 -21.45 2.29 4.82
CA HIS A 61 -22.04 1.76 6.05
C HIS A 61 -23.44 2.31 6.26
N LYS A 62 -24.44 1.42 6.39
CA LYS A 62 -25.87 1.78 6.63
C LYS A 62 -26.43 2.87 5.71
N GLY A 63 -25.98 2.92 4.45
CA GLY A 63 -26.43 3.90 3.46
C GLY A 63 -25.57 5.17 3.38
N ASP A 64 -24.60 5.33 4.28
CA ASP A 64 -23.67 6.44 4.29
C ASP A 64 -22.33 6.06 3.65
N PHE A 65 -21.73 7.03 2.96
CA PHE A 65 -20.43 6.89 2.30
C PHE A 65 -19.39 7.72 3.06
N TYR A 66 -18.36 7.05 3.57
CA TYR A 66 -17.27 7.65 4.33
C TYR A 66 -15.96 7.50 3.59
N GLU A 67 -15.15 8.56 3.64
CA GLU A 67 -13.85 8.63 2.99
C GLU A 67 -12.81 9.20 3.96
N GLY A 68 -11.72 8.47 4.17
CA GLY A 68 -10.51 8.96 4.81
C GLY A 68 -9.49 9.36 3.74
N THR A 69 -8.88 10.55 3.88
CA THR A 69 -7.83 11.03 3.00
C THR A 69 -6.50 11.12 3.71
N GLY A 70 -5.42 10.95 2.94
CA GLY A 70 -4.05 11.09 3.42
C GLY A 70 -3.35 12.24 2.71
N GLU A 71 -3.02 13.30 3.42
CA GLU A 71 -2.20 14.41 2.92
C GLU A 71 -1.50 15.07 4.11
N ARG A 72 -0.18 15.31 4.01
CA ARG A 72 0.58 15.92 5.12
C ARG A 72 0.00 17.30 5.43
N GLY A 73 -0.47 17.51 6.66
CA GLY A 73 -1.10 18.76 7.08
C GLY A 73 -2.59 18.91 6.72
N HIS A 74 -3.15 18.01 5.91
CA HIS A 74 -4.46 18.18 5.28
C HIS A 74 -5.34 16.92 5.23
N SER A 75 -4.90 15.85 5.90
CA SER A 75 -5.65 14.60 6.07
C SER A 75 -6.98 14.86 6.76
N ARG A 76 -8.03 14.16 6.34
CA ARG A 76 -9.38 14.33 6.88
C ARG A 76 -10.19 13.04 6.80
N LEU A 77 -11.19 12.92 7.68
CA LEU A 77 -12.29 11.97 7.56
C LEU A 77 -13.54 12.72 7.13
N MET A 78 -14.28 12.19 6.15
CA MET A 78 -15.49 12.81 5.64
C MET A 78 -16.63 11.82 5.47
N LYS A 79 -17.85 12.31 5.67
CA LYS A 79 -19.08 11.71 5.14
C LYS A 79 -19.45 12.46 3.87
N VAL A 80 -19.66 11.75 2.78
CA VAL A 80 -19.89 12.30 1.44
C VAL A 80 -21.23 11.79 0.90
N GLU A 81 -21.96 12.66 0.21
CA GLU A 81 -23.16 12.26 -0.54
C GLU A 81 -22.71 11.58 -1.84
N LEU A 82 -23.05 10.29 -2.00
CA LEU A 82 -22.56 9.47 -3.12
C LEU A 82 -22.95 10.04 -4.49
N GLU A 83 -24.21 10.51 -4.63
CA GLU A 83 -24.76 10.99 -5.90
C GLU A 83 -24.06 12.23 -6.44
N SER A 84 -23.66 13.15 -5.56
CA SER A 84 -23.12 14.46 -5.93
C SER A 84 -21.62 14.60 -5.67
N GLY A 85 -21.03 13.73 -4.85
CA GLY A 85 -19.67 13.88 -4.35
C GLY A 85 -19.52 14.98 -3.28
N LYS A 86 -20.64 15.58 -2.82
CA LYS A 86 -20.59 16.70 -1.86
C LYS A 86 -20.25 16.20 -0.46
N VAL A 87 -19.29 16.86 0.19
CA VAL A 87 -18.97 16.64 1.61
C VAL A 87 -20.14 17.08 2.49
N LEU A 88 -20.71 16.15 3.25
CA LEU A 88 -21.82 16.37 4.20
C LEU A 88 -21.31 16.68 5.61
N LYS A 89 -20.23 16.01 6.02
CA LYS A 89 -19.56 16.21 7.31
C LYS A 89 -18.08 15.94 7.14
N ARG A 90 -17.23 16.66 7.89
CA ARG A 90 -15.78 16.45 7.88
C ARG A 90 -15.17 16.60 9.28
N VAL A 91 -14.08 15.90 9.50
CA VAL A 91 -13.15 16.09 10.62
C VAL A 91 -11.75 16.14 10.03
N ASP A 92 -11.09 17.28 10.18
CA ASP A 92 -9.70 17.44 9.76
C ASP A 92 -8.80 16.85 10.85
N LEU A 93 -7.77 16.10 10.44
CA LEU A 93 -6.75 15.59 11.37
C LEU A 93 -5.75 16.72 11.68
N GLU A 94 -5.15 16.69 12.87
CA GLU A 94 -4.04 17.59 13.18
C GLU A 94 -2.88 17.38 12.20
N ALA A 95 -2.11 18.44 11.93
CA ALA A 95 -1.15 18.47 10.85
C ALA A 95 -0.02 17.43 10.94
N GLU A 96 0.22 16.89 12.14
CA GLU A 96 1.19 15.84 12.42
C GLU A 96 0.74 14.46 11.95
N TYR A 97 -0.56 14.24 11.71
CA TYR A 97 -1.10 12.94 11.31
C TYR A 97 -1.33 12.85 9.81
N PHE A 98 -0.85 11.75 9.22
CA PHE A 98 -1.23 11.33 7.88
C PHE A 98 -2.32 10.25 7.98
N GLY A 99 -3.52 10.55 7.48
CA GLY A 99 -4.67 9.65 7.55
C GLY A 99 -4.58 8.49 6.56
N GLU A 100 -4.95 7.30 6.99
CA GLU A 100 -4.85 6.05 6.22
C GLU A 100 -6.22 5.35 6.13
N GLY A 101 -6.21 4.01 6.03
CA GLY A 101 -7.38 3.16 5.96
C GLY A 101 -8.40 3.41 7.09
N ILE A 102 -9.68 3.30 6.72
CA ILE A 102 -10.82 3.38 7.63
C ILE A 102 -11.62 2.08 7.64
N ALA A 103 -12.24 1.77 8.78
CA ALA A 103 -13.14 0.62 8.93
C ALA A 103 -14.25 0.94 9.92
N THR A 104 -15.39 0.24 9.82
CA THR A 104 -16.49 0.37 10.80
C THR A 104 -16.64 -0.91 11.61
N TRP A 105 -17.00 -0.75 12.89
CA TRP A 105 -17.42 -1.85 13.77
C TRP A 105 -18.50 -1.35 14.72
N GLY A 106 -19.70 -1.93 14.63
CA GLY A 106 -20.87 -1.43 15.36
C GLY A 106 -21.21 -0.01 14.89
N ASP A 107 -21.26 0.92 15.85
CA ASP A 107 -21.53 2.35 15.63
C ASP A 107 -20.25 3.20 15.72
N SER A 108 -19.09 2.56 15.53
CA SER A 108 -17.78 3.23 15.53
C SER A 108 -17.09 3.12 14.18
N LEU A 109 -16.44 4.20 13.77
CA LEU A 109 -15.52 4.25 12.64
C LEU A 109 -14.10 4.46 13.17
N PHE A 110 -13.18 3.65 12.67
CA PHE A 110 -11.76 3.65 13.01
C PHE A 110 -10.96 4.20 11.85
N GLN A 111 -10.01 5.09 12.10
CA GLN A 111 -9.07 5.59 11.09
C GLN A 111 -7.64 5.37 11.57
N LEU A 112 -6.85 4.66 10.76
CA LEU A 112 -5.43 4.48 10.99
C LEU A 112 -4.67 5.76 10.61
N THR A 113 -3.49 5.91 11.20
CA THR A 113 -2.48 6.85 10.73
C THR A 113 -1.28 6.09 10.17
N TRP A 114 -0.47 6.74 9.34
CA TRP A 114 0.63 6.07 8.64
C TRP A 114 1.82 5.73 9.54
N GLU A 115 2.62 6.72 9.93
CA GLU A 115 3.86 6.52 10.68
C GLU A 115 3.69 6.85 12.18
N GLU A 116 2.56 7.44 12.56
CA GLU A 116 2.34 7.98 13.91
C GLU A 116 1.85 6.91 14.90
N HIS A 117 1.51 5.71 14.41
CA HIS A 117 1.04 4.58 15.20
C HIS A 117 -0.16 4.94 16.10
N LYS A 118 -1.09 5.76 15.58
CA LYS A 118 -2.33 6.13 16.25
C LYS A 118 -3.53 5.60 15.48
N VAL A 119 -4.63 5.46 16.22
CA VAL A 119 -5.95 5.17 15.66
C VAL A 119 -6.93 6.17 16.24
N PHE A 120 -7.65 6.86 15.37
CA PHE A 120 -8.77 7.69 15.78
C PHE A 120 -10.06 6.87 15.72
N VAL A 121 -10.94 7.11 16.67
CA VAL A 121 -12.25 6.45 16.77
C VAL A 121 -13.32 7.51 16.80
N TYR A 122 -14.33 7.35 15.95
CA TYR A 122 -15.43 8.28 15.77
C TYR A 122 -16.76 7.55 15.96
N ASP A 123 -17.71 8.20 16.63
CA ASP A 123 -19.10 7.75 16.64
C ASP A 123 -19.77 8.13 15.32
N ILE A 124 -20.47 7.18 14.70
CA ILE A 124 -21.16 7.35 13.40
C ILE A 124 -22.66 7.12 13.47
#